data_AF-A0AAF0G0J8-F1
#
_entry.id   AF-A0AAF0G0J8-F1
#
_cell.length_a   1.000
_cell.length_b   1.000
_cell.length_c   1.000
_cell.angle_alpha   90.00
_cell.angle_beta   90.00
_cell.angle_gamma   90.00
#
_symmetry.space_group_name_H-M   'P 1'
#
loop_
_entity.id
_entity.type
_entity.pdbx_description
1 polymer ?
#
loop_
_entity_poly.entity_id
_entity_poly.type
_entity_poly.pdbx_seq_one_letter_code
_entity_poly.pdbx_strand_id
1 'polypeptide(L)' 'MKKNSIKTILAISTLICIISAVLGFEGIIEDWICAALIVVFFPVFVISLGLYWKASDKEGDYPFVGY' A
#
# COMPACT_ATOMS: atom_id res chain seq x y z
N MET A 1 -15.95 4.09 -3.12
CA MET A 1 -15.21 3.36 -4.18
C MET A 1 -15.62 1.89 -4.13
N LYS A 2 -15.71 1.19 -5.27
CA LYS A 2 -16.03 -0.24 -5.29
C LYS A 2 -14.85 -1.04 -4.68
N LYS A 3 -15.13 -2.10 -3.92
CA LYS A 3 -14.11 -2.95 -3.27
C LYS A 3 -13.02 -3.44 -4.24
N ASN A 4 -13.40 -3.79 -5.47
CA ASN A 4 -12.44 -4.16 -6.51
C ASN A 4 -11.47 -3.03 -6.87
N SER A 5 -11.95 -1.79 -6.97
CA SER A 5 -11.08 -0.63 -7.23
C SER A 5 -10.08 -0.41 -6.09
N ILE A 6 -10.54 -0.55 -4.84
CA ILE A 6 -9.68 -0.43 -3.65
C ILE A 6 -8.63 -1.54 -3.65
N LYS A 7 -9.03 -2.78 -3.99
CA LYS A 7 -8.11 -3.92 -4.12
C LYS A 7 -7.04 -3.68 -5.19
N THR A 8 -7.41 -3.11 -6.33
CA THR A 8 -6.43 -2.78 -7.39
C THR A 8 -5.42 -1.74 -6.92
N ILE A 9 -5.87 -0.66 -6.28
CA ILE A 9 -4.97 0.39 -5.76
C ILE A 9 -4.06 -0.18 -4.67
N LEU A 10 -4.61 -1.01 -3.77
CA LEU A 10 -3.84 -1.73 -2.76
C LEU A 10 -2.74 -2.60 -3.41
N ALA A 11 -3.08 -3.38 -4.43
CA ALA A 11 -2.12 -4.25 -5.13
C ALA A 11 -1.01 -3.44 -5.83
N ILE A 12 -1.36 -2.37 -6.55
CA ILE A 12 -0.40 -1.54 -7.27
C ILE A 12 0.55 -0.83 -6.31
N SER A 13 0.03 -0.19 -5.26
CA SER A 13 0.85 0.50 -4.26
C SER A 13 1.79 -0.47 -3.53
N THR A 14 1.31 -1.68 -3.20
CA THR A 14 2.14 -2.75 -2.63
C THR A 14 3.28 -3.13 -3.57
N LEU A 15 2.99 -3.37 -4.85
CA LEU A 15 3.99 -3.75 -5.86
C LEU A 15 5.04 -2.66 -6.03
N ILE A 16 4.65 -1.39 -6.10
CA ILE A 16 5.59 -0.28 -6.23
C ILE A 16 6.52 -0.21 -5.02
N CYS A 17 6.00 -0.38 -3.80
CA CYS A 17 6.84 -0.38 -2.60
C CYS A 17 7.85 -1.53 -2.61
N ILE A 18 7.41 -2.75 -2.95
CA ILE A 18 8.27 -3.94 -3.00
C ILE A 18 9.35 -3.78 -4.09
N ILE A 19 8.94 -3.42 -5.31
CA ILE A 19 9.86 -3.24 -6.44
C ILE A 19 10.87 -2.14 -6.12
N SER A 20 10.42 -1.00 -5.59
CA SER A 20 11.31 0.09 -5.18
C SER A 20 12.35 -0.37 -4.17
N ALA A 21 11.93 -1.11 -3.13
CA ALA A 21 12.84 -1.61 -2.11
C ALA A 21 13.86 -2.62 -2.68
N VAL A 22 13.43 -3.52 -3.56
CA VAL A 22 14.32 -4.48 -4.23
C VAL A 22 15.31 -3.76 -5.14
N LEU A 23 14.84 -2.84 -5.99
CA LEU A 23 15.70 -2.09 -6.90
C LEU A 23 16.70 -1.20 -6.15
N GLY A 24 16.28 -0.60 -5.03
CA GLY A 24 17.17 0.19 -4.17
C GLY A 24 18.22 -0.70 -3.49
N PHE A 25 17.82 -1.87 -2.98
CA PHE A 25 18.74 -2.82 -2.36
C PHE A 25 19.80 -3.37 -3.33
N GLU A 26 19.40 -3.66 -4.57
CA GLU A 26 20.31 -4.09 -5.65
C GLU A 26 21.15 -2.93 -6.24
N GLY A 27 20.91 -1.68 -5.81
CA GLY A 27 21.60 -0.49 -6.32
C GLY A 27 21.24 -0.14 -7.77
N ILE A 28 20.12 -0.64 -8.29
CA ILE A 28 19.64 -0.37 -9.66
C ILE A 28 19.07 1.05 -9.77
N ILE A 29 18.48 1.56 -8.69
CA ILE A 29 18.02 2.95 -8.59
C ILE A 29 18.74 3.67 -7.47
N GLU A 30 18.86 4.99 -7.60
CA GLU A 30 19.44 5.82 -6.55
C GLU A 30 18.55 5.85 -5.29
N ASP A 31 19.18 5.95 -4.12
CA ASP A 31 18.49 5.91 -2.81
C ASP A 31 17.38 6.96 -2.69
N TRP A 32 17.56 8.14 -3.29
CA TRP A 32 16.55 9.19 -3.26
C TRP A 32 15.31 8.83 -4.10
N ILE A 33 15.48 8.08 -5.20
CA ILE A 33 14.36 7.58 -6.01
C ILE A 33 13.58 6.55 -5.21
N CYS A 34 14.29 5.64 -4.53
CA CYS A 34 13.65 4.66 -3.66
C CYS A 34 12.87 5.37 -2.53
N ALA A 35 13.49 6.33 -1.86
CA ALA A 35 12.85 7.11 -0.80
C ALA A 35 11.60 7.85 -1.30
N ALA A 36 11.67 8.51 -2.46
CA ALA A 36 10.54 9.22 -3.06
C ALA A 36 9.36 8.27 -3.35
N LEU A 37 9.64 7.10 -3.93
CA LEU A 37 8.61 6.09 -4.22
C LEU A 37 7.96 5.59 -2.93
N ILE A 38 8.74 5.27 -1.90
CA ILE A 38 8.19 4.82 -0.62
C ILE A 38 7.36 5.92 0.06
N VAL A 39 7.83 7.16 0.10
CA VAL A 39 7.11 8.29 0.72
C VAL A 39 5.76 8.54 0.06
N VAL A 40 5.65 8.34 -1.26
CA VAL A 40 4.39 8.55 -2.00
C VAL A 40 3.46 7.34 -1.91
N PHE A 41 3.97 6.12 -2.15
CA PHE A 41 3.12 4.95 -2.33
C PHE A 41 2.81 4.21 -1.03
N PHE A 42 3.62 4.34 0.02
CA PHE A 42 3.33 3.73 1.31
C PHE A 42 2.07 4.31 1.97
N PRO A 43 1.84 5.64 2.01
CA PRO A 43 0.56 6.19 2.49
C PRO A 43 -0.64 5.71 1.67
N VAL A 44 -0.49 5.61 0.35
CA VAL A 44 -1.55 5.09 -0.54
C VAL A 44 -1.88 3.65 -0.19
N PHE A 45 -0.88 2.82 0.08
CA PHE A 45 -1.04 1.45 0.55
C PHE A 45 -1.81 1.40 1.87
N VAL A 46 -1.38 2.16 2.88
CA VAL A 46 -2.01 2.17 4.22
C VAL A 46 -3.48 2.58 4.14
N ILE A 47 -3.79 3.66 3.42
CA ILE A 47 -5.18 4.13 3.25
C ILE A 47 -6.01 3.08 2.51
N SER A 48 -5.48 2.52 1.42
CA SER A 48 -6.20 1.52 0.62
C SER A 48 -6.43 0.23 1.39
N LEU A 49 -5.50 -0.16 2.27
CA LEU A 49 -5.61 -1.33 3.13
C LEU A 49 -6.74 -1.14 4.15
N GLY A 50 -6.76 0.01 4.83
CA GLY A 50 -7.83 0.36 5.77
C GLY A 50 -9.20 0.39 5.08
N LEU A 51 -9.29 0.99 3.89
CA LEU A 51 -10.52 1.01 3.09
C LEU A 51 -10.93 -0.39 2.62
N TYR A 52 -9.97 -1.25 2.27
CA TYR A 52 -10.24 -2.62 1.83
C TYR A 52 -10.82 -3.46 2.96
N TRP A 53 -10.25 -3.35 4.17
CA TRP A 53 -10.77 -3.99 5.37
C TRP A 53 -12.14 -3.45 5.75
N LYS A 54 -12.35 -2.12 5.70
CA LYS A 54 -13.66 -1.50 5.94
C LYS A 54 -14.74 -1.99 4.98
N ALA A 55 -14.39 -2.20 3.71
CA ALA A 55 -15.30 -2.73 2.69
C ALA A 55 -15.54 -4.25 2.82
N SER A 56 -15.14 -4.89 3.92
CA SER A 56 -15.47 -6.28 4.22
C SER A 56 -16.86 -6.38 4.85
N ASP A 57 -17.74 -7.19 4.25
CA ASP A 57 -19.10 -7.46 4.75
C ASP A 57 -19.11 -8.32 6.03
N LYS A 58 -17.95 -8.57 6.64
CA LYS A 58 -17.85 -9.25 7.94
C LYS A 58 -18.00 -8.19 9.03
N GLU A 59 -19.03 -8.33 9.85
CA GLU A 59 -19.10 -7.65 11.15
C GLU A 59 -17.94 -8.18 12.01
N GLY A 60 -16.89 -7.39 12.13
CA GLY A 60 -15.72 -7.72 12.93
C GLY A 60 -14.79 -6.53 12.98
N ASP A 61 -14.14 -6.34 14.13
CA ASP A 61 -13.18 -5.25 14.34
C ASP A 61 -12.16 -5.21 13.21
N TYR A 62 -11.99 -4.03 12.63
CA TYR A 62 -10.96 -3.81 11.63
C TYR A 62 -9.61 -3.78 12.37
N PRO A 63 -8.66 -4.66 12.02
CA PRO A 63 -7.38 -4.66 12.71
C PRO A 63 -6.73 -3.27 12.53
N PHE A 64 -6.26 -2.70 13.65
CA PHE A 64 -5.55 -1.41 13.73
C PHE A 64 -6.38 -0.13 13.52
N VAL A 65 -7.71 -0.21 13.41
CA VAL A 65 -8.61 0.95 13.52
C VAL A 65 -9.24 0.84 14.91
N GLY A 66 -8.68 1.56 15.88
CA GLY A 66 -9.01 1.38 17.31
C GLY A 66 -10.51 1.43 17.62
N TYR A 67 -10.87 0.79 18.74
CA TYR A 67 -12.16 0.94 19.42
C TYR A 67 -12.53 2.42 19.65
#